data_AF-A0A933QJG9-F1
#
_entry.id   AF-A0A933QJG9-F1
#
_cell.length_a   1.000
_cell.length_b   1.000
_cell.length_c   1.000
_cell.angle_alpha   90.00
_cell.angle_beta   90.00
_cell.angle_gamma   90.00
#
_symmetry.space_group_name_H-M   'P 1'
#
loop_
_entity.id
_entity.type
_entity.pdbx_description
1 polymer ?
#
loop_
_entity_poly.entity_id
_entity_poly.type
_entity_poly.pdbx_seq_one_letter_code
_entity_poly.pdbx_strand_id
1 'polypeptide(L)' 'MLLTLIVFLAVLSILVFVHELGHFLAAKKFGIRVEEFGFGLPPRIFGIKRRGTIYSINLLPIGG' A
#
# COMPACT_ATOMS: atom_id res chain seq x y z
N MET A 1 -17.11 16.36 -14.13
CA MET A 1 -17.57 15.18 -13.35
C MET A 1 -16.58 14.03 -13.43
N LEU A 2 -16.33 13.44 -14.61
CA LEU A 2 -15.39 12.32 -14.74
C LEU A 2 -13.95 12.64 -14.30
N LEU A 3 -13.40 13.77 -14.74
CA LEU A 3 -12.05 14.20 -14.34
C LEU A 3 -11.93 14.37 -12.82
N THR A 4 -12.93 15.00 -12.19
CA THR A 4 -12.98 15.20 -10.74
C THR A 4 -12.97 13.88 -9.98
N LEU A 5 -13.72 12.87 -10.47
CA LEU A 5 -13.74 11.53 -9.87
C LEU A 5 -12.38 10.84 -9.97
N ILE A 6 -11.72 10.92 -11.14
CA ILE A 6 -10.39 10.34 -11.34
C ILE A 6 -9.36 10.99 -10.42
N VAL A 7 -9.36 12.32 -10.33
CA VAL A 7 -8.46 13.08 -9.45
C VAL A 7 -8.72 12.73 -7.98
N PHE A 8 -9.99 12.63 -7.58
CA PHE A 8 -10.35 12.24 -6.22
C PHE A 8 -9.80 10.86 -5.85
N LEU A 9 -10.01 9.86 -6.71
CA LEU A 9 -9.50 8.50 -6.48
C LEU A 9 -7.97 8.49 -6.43
N ALA A 10 -7.30 9.20 -7.34
CA ALA A 10 -5.84 9.28 -7.34
C ALA A 10 -5.27 9.90 -6.06
N VAL A 11 -5.85 11.01 -5.58
CA VAL A 11 -5.43 11.66 -4.33
C VAL A 11 -5.68 10.74 -3.13
N LEU A 12 -6.84 10.08 -3.08
CA LEU A 12 -7.17 9.14 -2.00
C LEU A 12 -6.19 7.96 -1.97
N SER A 13 -5.90 7.37 -3.13
CA SER A 13 -4.91 6.29 -3.27
C SER A 13 -3.53 6.69 -2.75
N ILE A 14 -3.05 7.89 -3.10
CA ILE A 14 -1.75 8.39 -2.63
C ILE A 14 -1.77 8.63 -1.12
N LEU A 15 -2.83 9.25 -0.59
CA LEU A 15 -2.97 9.54 0.83
C LEU A 15 -2.92 8.25 1.68
N VAL A 16 -3.66 7.24 1.25
CA VAL A 16 -3.71 5.93 1.91
C VAL A 16 -2.35 5.22 1.83
N PHE A 17 -1.70 5.20 0.66
CA PHE A 17 -0.37 4.65 0.51
C PHE A 17 0.65 5.30 1.46
N VAL A 18 0.64 6.63 1.59
CA VAL A 18 1.56 7.35 2.49
C VAL A 18 1.25 7.02 3.96
N HIS A 19 -0.02 6.86 4.33
CA HIS A 19 -0.43 6.46 5.67
C HIS A 19 0.13 5.08 6.05
N GLU A 20 -0.06 4.09 5.17
CA GLU A 20 0.43 2.72 5.37
C GLU A 20 1.95 2.64 5.34
N LEU A 21 2.60 3.42 4.47
CA LEU A 21 4.04 3.58 4.47
C LEU A 21 4.54 4.11 5.83
N GLY A 22 3.80 5.03 6.45
CA GLY A 22 4.08 5.51 7.80
C GLY A 22 4.09 4.38 8.83
N HIS A 23 3.04 3.54 8.85
CA HIS A 23 2.97 2.36 9.72
C HIS A 23 4.09 1.38 9.44
N PHE A 24 4.37 1.10 8.17
CA PHE A 24 5.44 0.19 7.75
C PHE A 24 6.81 0.66 8.22
N LEU A 25 7.14 1.93 7.99
CA LEU A 25 8.41 2.52 8.40
C LEU A 25 8.53 2.55 9.93
N ALA A 26 7.45 2.88 10.65
CA ALA A 26 7.43 2.82 12.10
C ALA A 26 7.69 1.39 12.60
N ALA A 27 6.97 0.39 12.08
CA ALA A 27 7.16 -1.01 12.42
C ALA A 27 8.61 -1.47 12.18
N LYS A 28 9.18 -1.14 11.01
CA LYS A 28 10.58 -1.45 10.69
C LYS A 28 11.57 -0.76 11.64
N LYS A 29 11.32 0.50 12.01
CA LYS A 29 12.17 1.26 12.93
C LYS A 29 12.18 0.64 14.34
N PHE A 30 11.05 0.12 14.80
CA PHE A 30 10.93 -0.54 16.11
C PHE A 30 11.28 -2.03 16.08
N GLY A 31 11.81 -2.55 14.96
CA GLY A 31 12.19 -3.97 14.84
C GLY A 31 11.00 -4.93 14.78
N ILE A 32 9.78 -4.43 14.55
CA ILE A 32 8.59 -5.24 14.40
C ILE A 32 8.66 -5.97 13.05
N ARG A 33 8.42 -7.28 13.07
CA ARG A 33 8.38 -8.09 11.85
C ARG A 33 7.12 -7.76 11.07
N VAL A 34 7.30 -7.30 9.84
CA VAL A 34 6.21 -7.08 8.88
C VAL A 34 6.24 -8.21 7.87
N GLU A 35 5.16 -9.00 7.79
CA GLU A 35 5.03 -10.11 6.84
C GLU A 35 4.78 -9.62 5.43
N GLU A 36 3.92 -8.60 5.28
CA GLU A 36 3.54 -8.01 4.01
C GLU A 36 3.34 -6.50 4.13
N PHE A 37 3.82 -5.77 3.14
CA PHE A 37 3.52 -4.37 2.88
C PHE A 37 2.93 -4.31 1.46
N GLY A 38 1.62 -4.20 1.38
CA GLY A 38 0.89 -4.18 0.12
C GLY A 38 0.35 -2.80 -0.19
N PHE A 39 0.28 -2.45 -1.46
CA PHE A 39 -0.53 -1.32 -1.91
C PHE A 39 -1.81 -1.85 -2.55
N GLY A 40 -2.95 -1.42 -2.04
CA GLY A 40 -4.29 -1.79 -2.51
C GLY A 40 -4.89 -3.00 -1.79
N LEU A 41 -6.15 -3.29 -2.11
CA LEU A 41 -6.87 -4.48 -1.64
C LEU A 41 -6.78 -5.66 -2.64
N PRO A 42 -6.80 -6.92 -2.15
CA PRO A 42 -6.76 -8.12 -2.97
C PRO A 42 -7.77 -8.13 -4.13
N PRO A 43 -7.53 -8.94 -5.19
CA PRO A 43 -6.45 -9.93 -5.33
C PRO A 43 -5.08 -9.32 -5.62
N ARG A 44 -4.02 -10.04 -5.21
CA ARG A 44 -2.63 -9.64 -5.49
C ARG A 44 -2.34 -9.78 -6.98
N ILE A 45 -1.89 -8.69 -7.61
CA ILE A 45 -1.39 -8.71 -8.99
C ILE A 45 0.06 -9.18 -9.00
N PHE A 46 0.88 -8.61 -8.12
CA PHE A 46 2.31 -8.85 -8.09
C PHE A 46 2.87 -8.74 -6.68
N GLY A 47 3.95 -9.46 -6.38
CA GLY A 47 4.66 -9.27 -5.12
C GLY A 47 6.07 -9.83 -5.12
N ILE A 48 6.97 -9.14 -4.42
CA ILE A 48 8.38 -9.53 -4.25
C ILE A 48 8.68 -9.68 -2.77
N LYS A 49 9.29 -10.79 -2.38
CA LYS A 49 9.80 -10.97 -1.01
C LYS A 49 11.21 -10.39 -0.89
N ARG A 50 11.40 -9.40 -0.01
CA ARG A 50 12.71 -8.81 0.28
C ARG A 50 12.87 -8.60 1.78
N ARG A 51 14.01 -9.08 2.33
CA ARG A 51 14.35 -8.94 3.76
C ARG A 51 13.21 -9.40 4.70
N GLY A 52 12.56 -10.52 4.35
CA GLY A 52 11.50 -11.11 5.16
C GLY A 52 10.12 -10.46 5.04
N THR A 53 9.97 -9.40 4.25
CA THR A 53 8.67 -8.74 3.97
C THR A 53 8.30 -8.94 2.51
N ILE A 54 7.04 -9.27 2.26
CA ILE A 54 6.45 -9.28 0.92
C ILE A 54 6.03 -7.86 0.58
N TYR A 55 6.56 -7.31 -0.51
CA TYR A 55 6.10 -6.04 -1.07
C TYR A 55 5.13 -6.37 -2.19
N SER A 56 3.86 -6.05 -2.04
CA SER A 56 2.81 -6.44 -2.98
C SER A 56 2.07 -5.25 -3.59
N ILE A 57 1.54 -5.48 -4.79
CA ILE A 57 0.61 -4.58 -5.47
C ILE A 57 -0.65 -5.40 -5.74
N ASN A 58 -1.78 -4.92 -5.24
CA ASN A 58 -3.08 -5.55 -5.39
C ASN A 58 -3.96 -4.81 -6.39
N LEU A 59 -5.05 -5.46 -6.83
CA LEU A 59 -5.88 -4.99 -7.95
C LEU A 59 -6.63 -3.69 -7.65
N LEU A 60 -7.13 -3.53 -6.42
CA LEU A 60 -7.93 -2.37 -6.05
C LEU A 60 -7.02 -1.31 -5.42
N PRO A 61 -6.83 -0.12 -6.03
CA PRO A 61 -5.87 0.90 -5.57
C PRO A 61 -6.38 1.69 -4.36
N ILE A 62 -7.12 1.04 -3.47
CA ILE A 62 -7.72 1.59 -2.25
C ILE A 62 -7.34 0.66 -1.10
N GLY A 63 -6.87 1.20 0.03
CA GLY A 63 -6.35 0.42 1.16
C GLY A 63 -4.96 -0.18 0.92
N GLY A 64 -4.48 -0.95 1.90
CA GLY A 64 -3.17 -1.61 1.93
C GLY A 64 -2.69 -1.89 3.35
#